data_AF-A0A7V9N5V4-F1
#
_entry.id   AF-A0A7V9N5V4-F1
#
_cell.length_a   1.000
_cell.length_b   1.000
_cell.length_c   1.000
_cell.angle_alpha   90.00
_cell.angle_beta   90.00
_cell.angle_gamma   90.00
#
_symmetry.space_group_name_H-M   'P 1'
#
loop_
_entity.id
_entity.type
_entity.pdbx_description
1 polymer ?
#
loop_
_entity_poly.entity_id
_entity_poly.type
_entity_poly.pdbx_seq_one_letter_code
_entity_poly.pdbx_strand_id
1 'polypeptide(L)'
;MSVEMLQQVRERMMPMLRLVADEYRSRVPEGYPIVVDAVDRGVFGLEIDPSYAIYIASDGDQLFVDCYWRSSRYDARSSAMREIFSGSPIFDRRPLSLYVTDLQLRNMIAELMSRHNAQPGLVHISDS
;
A
#
# COMPACT_ATOMS: atom_id res chain seq x y z
N MET A 1 -6.79 7.12 23.30
CA MET A 1 -5.35 6.82 23.12
C MET A 1 -5.04 6.32 21.71
N SER A 2 -5.38 5.09 21.29
CA SER A 2 -5.00 4.61 19.96
C SER A 2 -5.69 5.34 18.79
N VAL A 3 -6.96 5.75 18.95
CA VAL A 3 -7.70 6.54 17.95
C VAL A 3 -7.11 7.95 17.79
N GLU A 4 -6.67 8.57 18.89
CA GLU A 4 -6.00 9.88 18.85
C GLU A 4 -4.63 9.74 18.16
N MET A 5 -3.91 8.65 18.40
CA MET A 5 -2.66 8.35 17.69
C MET A 5 -2.89 8.11 16.20
N LEU A 6 -3.95 7.36 15.86
CA LEU A 6 -4.35 7.14 14.47
C LEU A 6 -4.65 8.48 13.79
N GLN A 7 -5.36 9.38 14.47
CA GLN A 7 -5.65 10.73 13.99
C GLN A 7 -4.37 11.54 13.72
N GLN A 8 -3.38 11.48 14.62
CA GLN A 8 -2.08 12.16 14.44
C GLN A 8 -1.31 11.63 13.23
N VAL A 9 -1.25 10.31 13.06
CA VAL A 9 -0.59 9.72 11.88
C VAL A 9 -1.36 10.07 10.61
N ARG A 10 -2.70 10.06 10.67
CA ARG A 10 -3.58 10.43 9.56
C ARG A 10 -3.35 11.87 9.12
N GLU A 11 -3.27 12.83 10.05
CA GLU A 11 -2.99 14.24 9.72
C GLU A 11 -1.67 14.43 8.95
N ARG A 12 -0.65 13.63 9.27
CA ARG A 12 0.66 13.67 8.62
C ARG A 12 0.67 12.94 7.28
N MET A 13 0.04 11.77 7.21
CA MET A 13 0.13 10.85 6.07
C MET A 13 -0.92 11.13 4.98
N MET A 14 -2.10 11.64 5.34
CA MET A 14 -3.21 11.87 4.41
C MET A 14 -2.86 12.80 3.23
N PRO A 15 -2.12 13.91 3.42
CA PRO A 15 -1.68 14.73 2.29
C PRO A 15 -0.79 13.96 1.30
N MET A 16 0.05 13.06 1.80
CA MET A 16 0.92 12.22 0.96
C MET A 16 0.09 11.20 0.17
N LEU A 17 -0.89 10.55 0.81
CA LEU A 17 -1.78 9.59 0.16
C LEU A 17 -2.62 10.24 -0.94
N ARG A 18 -3.13 11.45 -0.72
CA ARG A 18 -3.88 12.21 -1.73
C ARG A 18 -3.01 12.58 -2.93
N LEU A 19 -1.77 13.00 -2.68
CA LEU A 19 -0.82 13.29 -3.75
C LEU A 19 -0.55 12.05 -4.62
N VAL A 20 -0.30 10.89 -3.99
CA VAL A 20 -0.11 9.64 -4.73
C VAL A 20 -1.39 9.22 -5.46
N ALA A 21 -2.56 9.39 -4.85
CA ALA A 21 -3.82 9.10 -5.50
C ALA A 21 -4.03 9.94 -6.77
N ASP A 22 -3.69 11.23 -6.74
CA ASP A 22 -3.76 12.09 -7.92
C ASP A 22 -2.75 11.68 -9.00
N GLU A 23 -1.53 11.27 -8.62
CA GLU A 23 -0.51 10.78 -9.56
C GLU A 23 -0.93 9.47 -10.25
N TYR A 24 -1.60 8.58 -9.53
CA TYR A 24 -1.96 7.25 -10.04
C TYR A 24 -3.32 7.22 -10.76
N ARG A 25 -4.13 8.27 -10.69
CA ARG A 25 -5.48 8.32 -11.29
C ARG A 25 -5.52 7.93 -12.77
N SER A 26 -4.50 8.27 -13.55
CA SER A 26 -4.43 7.93 -14.98
C SER A 26 -3.77 6.58 -15.29
N ARG A 27 -3.31 5.84 -14.26
CA ARG A 27 -2.46 4.66 -14.40
C ARG A 27 -3.13 3.38 -13.88
N VAL A 28 -4.34 3.50 -13.35
CA VAL A 28 -5.07 2.44 -12.68
C VAL A 28 -6.48 2.32 -13.27
N PRO A 29 -7.18 1.19 -13.05
CA PRO A 29 -8.53 1.00 -13.56
C PRO A 29 -9.53 2.03 -13.03
N GLU A 30 -10.67 2.17 -13.73
CA GLU A 30 -11.78 3.01 -13.27
C GLU A 30 -12.25 2.59 -11.87
N GLY A 31 -12.55 3.58 -11.03
CA GLY A 31 -12.88 3.37 -9.61
C GLY A 31 -11.68 3.42 -8.66
N TYR A 32 -10.46 3.47 -9.19
CA TYR A 32 -9.22 3.61 -8.44
C TYR A 32 -8.45 4.89 -8.84
N PRO A 33 -7.51 5.38 -8.01
CA PRO A 33 -7.19 4.91 -6.66
C PRO A 33 -8.21 5.40 -5.62
N ILE A 34 -8.36 4.66 -4.52
CA ILE A 34 -9.31 4.95 -3.43
C ILE A 34 -8.54 5.40 -2.20
N VAL A 35 -8.79 6.62 -1.74
CA VAL A 35 -8.31 7.09 -0.44
C VAL A 35 -9.34 6.71 0.61
N VAL A 36 -8.97 5.86 1.54
CA VAL A 36 -9.82 5.44 2.66
C VAL A 36 -9.53 6.33 3.86
N ASP A 37 -10.56 6.94 4.42
CA ASP A 37 -10.46 7.87 5.55
C ASP A 37 -11.60 7.60 6.53
N ALA A 38 -11.51 6.46 7.21
CA ALA A 38 -12.49 5.96 8.16
C ALA A 38 -11.85 5.81 9.54
N VAL A 39 -11.22 6.89 10.02
CA VAL A 39 -10.51 6.93 11.31
C VAL A 39 -11.46 6.64 12.47
N ASP A 40 -12.74 7.00 12.33
CA ASP A 40 -13.84 6.64 13.24
C ASP A 40 -14.06 5.13 13.33
N ARG A 41 -13.74 4.39 12.26
CA ARG A 41 -13.73 2.92 12.20
C ARG A 41 -12.34 2.32 12.46
N GLY A 42 -11.37 3.14 12.84
CA GLY A 42 -10.02 2.71 13.19
C GLY A 42 -9.09 2.45 11.99
N VAL A 43 -9.41 2.96 10.79
CA VAL A 43 -8.57 2.73 9.59
C VAL A 43 -8.51 3.92 8.63
N PHE A 44 -7.34 4.17 8.05
CA PHE A 44 -7.21 5.02 6.86
C PHE A 44 -6.11 4.46 5.95
N GLY A 45 -6.09 4.85 4.68
CA GLY A 45 -5.15 4.28 3.73
C GLY A 45 -5.37 4.67 2.29
N LEU A 46 -4.72 3.92 1.41
CA LEU A 46 -4.78 4.07 -0.03
C LEU A 46 -4.85 2.70 -0.69
N GLU A 47 -5.83 2.51 -1.55
CA GLU A 47 -5.87 1.43 -2.52
C GLU A 47 -5.46 2.02 -3.88
N ILE A 48 -4.30 1.61 -4.39
CA ILE A 48 -3.87 2.01 -5.74
C ILE A 48 -4.68 1.24 -6.78
N ASP A 49 -4.89 -0.06 -6.54
CA ASP A 49 -5.77 -0.93 -7.32
C ASP A 49 -6.27 -2.09 -6.39
N PRO A 50 -7.11 -3.03 -6.86
CA PRO A 50 -7.62 -4.13 -6.05
C PRO A 50 -6.56 -5.06 -5.41
N SER A 51 -5.34 -5.05 -5.94
CA SER A 51 -4.22 -5.89 -5.53
C SER A 51 -3.13 -5.15 -4.78
N TYR A 52 -3.12 -3.81 -4.79
CA TYR A 52 -2.07 -2.98 -4.17
C TYR A 52 -2.71 -1.93 -3.24
N ALA A 53 -2.56 -2.16 -1.93
CA ALA A 53 -3.10 -1.25 -0.91
C ALA A 53 -2.17 -1.10 0.30
N ILE A 54 -2.28 0.04 0.98
CA ILE A 54 -1.70 0.29 2.29
C ILE A 54 -2.77 0.85 3.22
N TYR A 55 -2.88 0.29 4.41
CA TYR A 55 -3.74 0.80 5.47
C TYR A 55 -2.96 0.99 6.75
N ILE A 56 -3.31 2.03 7.48
CA ILE A 56 -2.96 2.21 8.87
C ILE A 56 -4.20 1.88 9.68
N ALA A 57 -4.10 0.85 10.51
CA ALA A 57 -5.20 0.35 11.31
C ALA A 57 -4.86 0.40 12.81
N SER A 58 -5.88 0.52 13.65
CA SER A 58 -5.75 0.34 15.10
C SER A 58 -6.62 -0.82 15.57
N ASP A 59 -6.09 -1.65 16.46
CA ASP A 59 -6.85 -2.68 17.18
C ASP A 59 -7.41 -2.19 18.54
N GLY A 60 -7.19 -0.91 18.87
CA GLY A 60 -7.57 -0.31 20.15
C GLY A 60 -6.41 -0.12 21.13
N ASP A 61 -5.32 -0.88 20.98
CA ASP A 61 -4.12 -0.78 21.83
C ASP A 61 -2.90 -0.31 21.03
N GLN A 62 -2.73 -0.84 19.82
CA GLN A 62 -1.59 -0.59 18.96
C GLN A 62 -2.02 -0.09 17.57
N LEU A 63 -1.04 0.44 16.84
CA LEU A 63 -1.17 0.79 15.43
C LEU A 63 -0.44 -0.25 14.58
N PHE A 64 -1.01 -0.53 13.43
CA PHE A 64 -0.46 -1.45 12.45
C PHE A 64 -0.46 -0.82 11.07
N VAL A 65 0.52 -1.22 10.27
CA VAL A 65 0.52 -1.01 8.83
C VAL A 65 0.16 -2.33 8.18
N ASP A 66 -0.94 -2.34 7.45
CA ASP A 66 -1.39 -3.46 6.63
C ASP A 66 -1.10 -3.15 5.17
N CYS A 67 -0.19 -3.91 4.59
CA CYS A 67 0.18 -3.77 3.19
C CYS A 67 -0.31 -5.01 2.42
N TYR A 68 -0.96 -4.74 1.29
CA TYR A 68 -1.43 -5.75 0.34
C TYR A 68 -0.74 -5.50 -0.99
N TRP A 69 -0.15 -6.55 -1.56
CA TRP A 69 0.41 -6.51 -2.91
C TRP A 69 0.35 -7.88 -3.55
N ARG A 70 0.43 -7.94 -4.88
CA ARG A 70 0.56 -9.20 -5.62
C ARG A 70 2.03 -9.62 -5.77
N SER A 71 2.32 -10.92 -5.59
CA SER A 71 3.67 -11.46 -5.85
C SER A 71 4.07 -11.32 -7.33
N SER A 72 5.32 -10.92 -7.57
CA SER A 72 5.83 -10.71 -8.93
C SER A 72 5.96 -12.02 -9.71
N ARG A 73 5.76 -11.96 -11.04
CA ARG A 73 5.78 -13.13 -11.95
C ARG A 73 7.18 -13.54 -12.43
N TYR A 74 8.24 -12.83 -12.03
CA TYR A 74 9.56 -13.01 -12.66
C TYR A 74 10.41 -14.18 -12.13
N ASP A 75 10.00 -14.87 -11.06
CA ASP A 75 10.81 -15.96 -10.51
C ASP A 75 10.52 -17.34 -11.11
N ALA A 76 10.45 -17.41 -12.44
CA ALA A 76 10.40 -18.68 -13.16
C ALA A 76 11.80 -19.34 -13.27
N ARG A 77 12.88 -18.61 -12.95
CA ARG A 77 14.28 -19.08 -13.08
C ARG A 77 14.92 -19.53 -11.76
N SER A 78 14.44 -19.11 -10.58
CA SER A 78 14.93 -19.66 -9.29
C SER A 78 14.16 -20.89 -8.84
N SER A 79 13.26 -21.43 -9.67
CA SER A 79 12.46 -22.63 -9.40
C SER A 79 13.24 -23.95 -9.54
N ALA A 80 14.55 -23.95 -9.34
CA ALA A 80 15.28 -25.19 -9.09
C ALA A 80 14.86 -25.71 -7.70
N MET A 81 13.82 -26.56 -7.66
CA MET A 81 13.31 -27.32 -6.50
C MET A 81 12.30 -26.66 -5.54
N ARG A 82 11.66 -25.52 -5.86
CA ARG A 82 10.52 -25.00 -5.07
C ARG A 82 9.36 -24.54 -5.94
N GLU A 83 8.15 -24.96 -5.59
CA GLU A 83 6.92 -24.42 -6.16
C GLU A 83 6.73 -22.98 -5.68
N ILE A 84 6.67 -22.03 -6.62
CA ILE A 84 6.42 -20.62 -6.33
C ILE A 84 5.09 -20.23 -6.99
N PHE A 85 4.08 -19.94 -6.18
CA PHE A 85 2.76 -19.52 -6.66
C PHE A 85 2.80 -18.03 -7.04
N SER A 86 3.07 -17.76 -8.31
CA SER A 86 3.06 -16.41 -8.88
C SER A 86 1.65 -15.80 -8.85
N GLY A 87 1.53 -14.49 -8.64
CA GLY A 87 0.24 -13.80 -8.63
C GLY A 87 -0.58 -13.97 -7.34
N SER A 88 -0.02 -14.65 -6.34
CA SER A 88 -0.62 -14.80 -5.01
C SER A 88 -0.71 -13.44 -4.30
N PRO A 89 -1.83 -13.13 -3.63
CA PRO A 89 -1.90 -11.98 -2.75
C PRO A 89 -0.94 -12.18 -1.57
N ILE A 90 -0.12 -11.18 -1.31
CA ILE A 90 0.72 -11.12 -0.11
C ILE A 90 0.08 -10.09 0.82
N PHE A 91 -0.13 -10.53 2.06
CA PHE A 91 -0.55 -9.70 3.16
C PHE A 91 0.60 -9.59 4.15
N ASP A 92 0.97 -8.36 4.48
CA ASP A 92 2.02 -8.07 5.45
C ASP A 92 1.51 -7.03 6.45
N ARG A 93 1.40 -7.48 7.70
CA ARG A 93 1.00 -6.66 8.84
C ARG A 93 2.21 -6.39 9.70
N ARG A 94 2.58 -5.12 9.85
CA ARG A 94 3.73 -4.69 10.66
C ARG A 94 3.26 -3.77 11.80
N PRO A 95 3.78 -3.92 13.03
CA PRO A 95 3.49 -2.96 14.10
C PRO A 95 4.05 -1.59 13.72
N LEU A 96 3.28 -0.54 13.98
CA LEU A 96 3.67 0.84 13.74
C LEU A 96 4.08 1.50 15.07
N SER A 97 5.32 1.96 15.14
CA SER A 97 5.82 2.68 16.31
C SER A 97 5.06 4.00 16.52
N LEU A 98 4.83 4.33 17.79
CA LEU A 98 4.26 5.61 18.21
C LEU A 98 5.13 6.81 17.82
N TYR A 99 6.44 6.58 17.63
CA TYR A 99 7.40 7.60 17.25
C TYR A 99 7.74 7.53 15.75
N VAL A 100 6.80 7.07 14.92
CA VAL A 100 7.01 6.98 13.48
C VAL A 100 7.31 8.35 12.90
N THR A 101 8.41 8.44 12.15
CA THR A 101 8.87 9.65 11.49
C THR A 101 8.19 9.84 10.13
N ASP A 102 8.15 11.08 9.63
CA ASP A 102 7.60 11.34 8.29
C ASP A 102 8.36 10.59 7.19
N LEU A 103 9.67 10.40 7.37
CA LEU A 103 10.50 9.62 6.47
C LEU A 103 10.03 8.15 6.40
N GLN A 104 9.72 7.54 7.55
CA GLN A 104 9.21 6.17 7.59
C GLN A 104 7.85 6.05 6.92
N LEU A 105 6.94 7.01 7.16
CA LEU A 105 5.63 7.04 6.48
C LEU A 105 5.79 7.15 4.96
N ARG A 106 6.69 8.03 4.49
CA ARG A 106 7.01 8.15 3.06
C ARG A 106 7.61 6.87 2.49
N ASN A 107 8.52 6.22 3.22
CA ASN A 107 9.12 4.96 2.78
C ASN A 107 8.08 3.85 2.62
N MET A 108 7.07 3.80 3.49
CA MET A 108 5.97 2.83 3.37
C MET A 108 5.14 3.07 2.10
N ILE A 109 4.82 4.34 1.80
CA ILE A 109 4.13 4.71 0.56
C ILE A 109 4.99 4.37 -0.67
N ALA A 110 6.28 4.71 -0.61
CA ALA A 110 7.24 4.41 -1.68
C ALA A 110 7.41 2.91 -1.92
N GLU A 111 7.35 2.09 -0.86
CA GLU A 111 7.36 0.63 -0.97
C GLU A 111 6.14 0.14 -1.77
N LEU A 112 4.93 0.63 -1.46
CA LEU A 112 3.72 0.31 -2.21
C LEU A 112 3.83 0.73 -3.69
N MET A 113 4.24 1.98 -3.94
CA MET A 113 4.43 2.53 -5.29
C MET A 113 5.42 1.71 -6.10
N SER A 114 6.56 1.34 -5.49
CA SER A 114 7.61 0.52 -6.11
C SER A 114 7.06 -0.86 -6.50
N ARG A 115 6.32 -1.51 -5.60
CA ARG A 115 5.71 -2.82 -5.85
C ARG A 115 4.67 -2.77 -6.98
N HIS A 116 3.83 -1.73 -7.01
CA HIS A 116 2.88 -1.55 -8.10
C HIS A 116 3.59 -1.27 -9.43
N ASN A 117 4.59 -0.39 -9.44
CA ASN A 117 5.31 -0.03 -10.67
C ASN A 117 6.15 -1.17 -11.25
N ALA A 118 6.62 -2.08 -10.40
CA ALA A 118 7.36 -3.27 -10.82
C ALA A 118 6.46 -4.37 -11.41
N GLN A 119 5.14 -4.16 -11.52
CA GLN A 119 4.24 -5.17 -12.05
C GLN A 119 4.46 -5.38 -13.57
N PRO A 120 4.55 -6.63 -14.05
CA PRO A 120 4.75 -6.92 -15.47
C PRO A 120 3.65 -6.37 -16.40
N GLY A 121 2.46 -6.09 -15.86
CA GLY A 121 1.32 -5.60 -16.63
C GLY A 121 1.35 -4.10 -16.94
N LEU A 122 2.28 -3.35 -16.34
CA LEU A 122 2.52 -1.93 -16.62
C LEU A 122 3.47 -1.72 -17.81
N VAL A 123 3.72 -2.76 -18.63
CA VAL A 123 4.32 -2.58 -19.95
C VAL A 123 3.39 -1.63 -20.71
N HIS A 124 3.88 -0.41 -20.92
CA HIS A 124 3.27 0.54 -21.83
C HIS A 124 2.85 -0.22 -23.09
N ILE A 125 1.55 -0.20 -23.39
CA ILE A 125 1.11 -0.26 -24.78
C ILE A 125 1.66 1.03 -25.39
N SER A 126 2.94 1.00 -25.76
CA SER A 126 3.51 1.96 -26.69
C SER A 126 2.98 1.54 -28.06
N ASP A 127 1.72 1.87 -28.32
CA ASP A 127 1.28 2.03 -29.71
C ASP A 127 1.81 3.38 -30.17
N SER A 128 3.03 3.38 -30.70
CA SER A 128 3.58 4.35 -31.66
C SER A 128 4.92 3.86 -32.19
#